data_AF-A0A0D0H8I2-F1
#
_entry.id   AF-A0A0D0H8I2-F1
#
_cell.length_a   1.000
_cell.length_b   1.000
_cell.length_c   1.000
_cell.angle_alpha   90.00
_cell.angle_beta   90.00
_cell.angle_gamma   90.00
#
_symmetry.space_group_name_H-M   'P 1'
#
loop_
_entity.id
_entity.type
_entity.pdbx_description
1 polymer ?
#
loop_
_entity_poly.entity_id
_entity_poly.type
_entity_poly.pdbx_seq_one_letter_code
_entity_poly.pdbx_strand_id
1 'polypeptide(L)'
;MHNDNTPYSRRAGDAAAGLTRRQWLQGALALTAAGLAGSLALKALADNPAAAPLDTFMTLSESLTGKPRLNRVIGERLLQALQKGSFKTADSLPQLAGALSAGTLSPDQEKLALAILEAWYLGIVDNVVITYEEALMFGVVSDTLVIRSYCPNKPGFWADKPIERQA
;
A
#
# COMPACT_ATOMS: atom_id res chain seq x y z
N MET A 1 24.58 -52.35 -31.20
CA MET A 1 23.33 -51.67 -31.61
C MET A 1 23.42 -50.23 -31.12
N HIS A 2 23.65 -49.30 -32.04
CA HIS A 2 23.42 -47.86 -31.82
C HIS A 2 21.92 -47.65 -31.61
N ASN A 3 21.54 -46.80 -30.66
CA ASN A 3 20.28 -46.08 -30.75
C ASN A 3 20.45 -44.71 -30.09
N ASP A 4 20.67 -43.73 -30.95
CA ASP A 4 20.55 -42.30 -30.67
C ASP A 4 19.13 -41.99 -30.19
N ASN A 5 19.00 -41.23 -29.11
CA ASN A 5 17.81 -40.43 -28.84
C ASN A 5 18.16 -39.31 -27.85
N THR A 6 18.75 -38.26 -28.40
CA THR A 6 18.78 -36.92 -27.84
C THR A 6 17.37 -36.30 -27.91
N PRO A 7 16.76 -35.87 -26.80
CA PRO A 7 15.65 -34.95 -26.88
C PRO A 7 16.16 -33.51 -27.00
N TYR A 8 15.71 -32.86 -28.07
CA TYR A 8 15.91 -31.47 -28.45
C TYR A 8 15.82 -30.47 -27.29
N SER A 9 16.88 -29.66 -27.17
CA SER A 9 16.84 -28.35 -26.53
C SER A 9 15.79 -27.46 -27.21
N ARG A 10 14.58 -27.36 -26.64
CA ARG A 10 13.69 -26.22 -26.94
C ARG A 10 14.14 -25.05 -26.07
N ARG A 11 14.96 -24.15 -26.65
CA ARG A 11 14.94 -22.73 -26.28
C ARG A 11 13.52 -22.25 -26.55
N ALA A 12 12.68 -22.23 -25.52
CA ALA A 12 11.55 -21.30 -25.51
C ALA A 12 12.17 -19.92 -25.53
N GLY A 13 11.95 -19.18 -26.62
CA GLY A 13 12.46 -17.83 -26.75
C GLY A 13 11.93 -17.00 -25.59
N ASP A 14 12.85 -16.36 -24.87
CA ASP A 14 12.56 -15.18 -24.08
C ASP A 14 12.02 -14.11 -25.02
N ALA A 15 10.70 -14.14 -25.25
CA ALA A 15 9.99 -12.96 -25.66
C ALA A 15 9.89 -12.07 -24.42
N ALA A 16 10.98 -11.37 -24.11
CA ALA A 16 10.93 -10.18 -23.29
C ALA A 16 9.96 -9.22 -23.97
N ALA A 17 8.70 -9.24 -23.55
CA ALA A 17 7.69 -8.29 -24.00
C ALA A 17 8.13 -6.90 -23.51
N GLY A 18 8.90 -6.20 -24.34
CA GLY A 18 9.33 -4.84 -24.06
C GLY A 18 8.11 -3.94 -23.95
N LEU A 19 7.99 -3.23 -22.83
CA LEU A 19 7.02 -2.16 -22.64
C LEU A 19 7.04 -1.24 -23.86
N THR A 20 5.89 -1.09 -24.53
CA THR A 20 5.82 -0.18 -25.67
C THR A 20 5.96 1.26 -25.18
N ARG A 21 6.59 2.14 -25.98
CA ARG A 21 6.76 3.57 -25.65
C ARG A 21 5.47 4.24 -25.20
N ARG A 22 4.32 3.82 -25.76
CA ARG A 22 2.99 4.34 -25.40
C ARG A 22 2.54 3.89 -24.02
N GLN A 23 2.74 2.63 -23.65
CA GLN A 23 2.46 2.12 -22.30
C GLN A 23 3.37 2.79 -21.27
N TRP A 24 4.63 3.03 -21.62
CA TRP A 24 5.57 3.73 -20.75
C TRP A 24 5.16 5.19 -20.50
N LEU A 25 4.77 5.91 -21.56
CA LEU A 25 4.25 7.28 -21.45
C LEU A 25 2.92 7.35 -20.67
N GLN A 26 2.04 6.36 -20.86
CA GLN A 26 0.79 6.27 -20.11
C GLN A 26 1.04 5.97 -18.62
N GLY A 27 2.00 5.09 -18.31
CA GLY A 27 2.43 4.82 -16.94
C GLY A 27 3.04 6.07 -16.28
N ALA A 28 3.96 6.74 -16.96
CA ALA A 28 4.58 7.97 -16.46
C ALA A 28 3.57 9.11 -16.25
N LEU A 29 2.59 9.25 -17.16
CA LEU A 29 1.53 10.25 -17.01
C LEU A 29 0.57 9.91 -15.87
N ALA A 30 0.22 8.64 -15.70
CA ALA A 30 -0.63 8.19 -14.59
C ALA A 30 0.05 8.40 -13.23
N LEU A 31 1.36 8.12 -13.14
CA LEU A 31 2.15 8.35 -11.92
C LEU A 31 2.24 9.85 -11.56
N THR A 32 2.48 10.71 -12.55
CA THR A 32 2.53 12.17 -12.32
C THR A 32 1.16 12.73 -11.94
N ALA A 33 0.08 12.30 -12.60
CA ALA A 33 -1.27 12.73 -12.26
C ALA A 33 -1.70 12.29 -10.86
N ALA A 34 -1.38 11.05 -10.45
CA ALA A 34 -1.67 10.54 -9.11
C ALA A 34 -0.88 11.29 -8.03
N GLY A 35 0.41 11.57 -8.26
CA GLY A 35 1.22 12.37 -7.34
C GLY A 35 0.73 13.82 -7.20
N LEU A 36 0.30 14.43 -8.30
CA LEU A 36 -0.25 15.79 -8.29
C LEU A 36 -1.61 15.85 -7.57
N ALA A 37 -2.49 14.88 -7.79
CA ALA A 37 -3.78 14.83 -7.10
C ALA A 37 -3.60 14.64 -5.58
N GLY A 38 -2.70 13.76 -5.16
CA GLY A 38 -2.37 13.56 -3.74
C GLY A 38 -1.80 14.82 -3.09
N SER A 39 -0.85 15.50 -3.75
CA SER A 39 -0.25 16.72 -3.21
C SER A 39 -1.24 17.90 -3.08
N LEU A 40 -2.18 18.05 -4.01
CA LEU A 40 -3.24 19.06 -3.92
C LEU A 40 -4.22 18.78 -2.77
N ALA A 41 -4.62 17.51 -2.60
CA ALA A 41 -5.50 17.11 -1.50
C ALA A 41 -4.82 17.35 -0.14
N LEU A 42 -3.55 16.96 0.00
CA LEU A 42 -2.77 17.20 1.22
C LEU A 42 -2.61 18.69 1.52
N LYS A 43 -2.41 19.53 0.50
CA LYS A 43 -2.27 20.98 0.67
C LYS A 43 -3.58 21.62 1.12
N ALA A 44 -4.71 21.26 0.49
CA ALA A 44 -6.03 21.75 0.90
C ALA A 44 -6.37 21.36 2.35
N LEU A 45 -5.90 20.19 2.79
CA LEU A 45 -6.08 19.69 4.14
C LEU A 45 -5.21 20.43 5.17
N ALA A 46 -3.97 20.76 4.80
CA ALA A 46 -3.08 21.57 5.62
C ALA A 46 -3.64 22.99 5.84
N ASP A 47 -4.30 23.56 4.83
CA ASP A 47 -4.89 24.90 4.87
C ASP A 47 -6.28 24.93 5.55
N ASN A 48 -6.86 23.76 5.88
CA ASN A 48 -8.18 23.66 6.51
C ASN A 48 -8.11 23.04 7.92
N PRO A 49 -7.79 23.82 8.96
CA PRO A 49 -7.74 23.33 10.34
C PRO A 49 -9.11 22.90 10.90
N ALA A 50 -10.23 23.22 10.21
CA ALA A 50 -11.57 22.82 10.60
C ALA A 50 -12.03 21.48 9.97
N ALA A 51 -11.19 20.85 9.14
CA ALA A 51 -11.50 19.55 8.56
C ALA A 51 -11.72 18.49 9.65
N ALA A 52 -12.72 17.61 9.45
CA ALA A 52 -12.98 16.55 10.41
C ALA A 52 -11.75 15.62 10.52
N PRO A 53 -11.30 15.26 11.74
CA PRO A 53 -10.07 14.47 11.93
C PRO A 53 -10.03 13.16 11.13
N LEU A 54 -11.19 12.52 10.94
CA LEU A 54 -11.29 11.30 10.14
C LEU A 54 -11.04 11.54 8.65
N ASP A 55 -11.59 12.61 8.07
CA ASP A 55 -11.36 12.92 6.65
C ASP A 55 -9.87 13.24 6.40
N THR A 56 -9.26 13.96 7.34
CA THR A 56 -7.83 14.26 7.33
C THR A 56 -7.00 12.98 7.39
N PHE A 57 -7.32 12.09 8.33
CA PHE A 57 -6.64 10.81 8.50
C PHE A 57 -6.78 9.90 7.28
N MET A 58 -7.97 9.81 6.68
CA MET A 58 -8.20 8.99 5.49
C MET A 58 -7.39 9.50 4.30
N THR A 59 -7.39 10.81 4.05
CA THR A 59 -6.63 11.43 2.95
C THR A 59 -5.12 11.18 3.11
N LEU A 60 -4.60 11.37 4.32
CA LEU A 60 -3.21 11.05 4.67
C LEU A 60 -2.89 9.58 4.43
N SER A 61 -3.77 8.68 4.88
CA SER A 61 -3.60 7.24 4.77
C SER A 61 -3.54 6.78 3.32
N GLU A 62 -4.42 7.30 2.45
CA GLU A 62 -4.39 6.99 1.02
C GLU A 62 -3.09 7.49 0.37
N SER A 63 -2.63 8.70 0.72
CA SER A 63 -1.38 9.24 0.20
C SER A 63 -0.15 8.44 0.66
N LEU A 64 -0.11 8.03 1.94
CA LEU A 64 1.02 7.28 2.50
C LEU A 64 1.08 5.84 1.97
N THR A 65 -0.07 5.18 1.88
CA THR A 65 -0.15 3.78 1.46
C THR A 65 -0.14 3.61 -0.07
N GLY A 66 -0.46 4.67 -0.81
CA GLY A 66 -0.72 4.62 -2.25
C GLY A 66 -1.93 3.76 -2.62
N LYS A 67 -2.79 3.41 -1.65
CA LYS A 67 -4.00 2.61 -1.88
C LYS A 67 -5.22 3.54 -1.91
N PRO A 68 -5.96 3.60 -3.03
CA PRO A 68 -7.19 4.38 -3.10
C PRO A 68 -8.34 3.63 -2.41
N ARG A 69 -9.33 4.38 -1.91
CA ARG A 69 -10.58 3.85 -1.35
C ARG A 69 -10.37 2.94 -0.16
N LEU A 70 -9.54 3.37 0.79
CA LEU A 70 -9.38 2.67 2.05
C LEU A 70 -10.72 2.57 2.81
N ASN A 71 -10.93 1.47 3.53
CA ASN A 71 -12.18 1.26 4.27
C ASN A 71 -12.32 2.27 5.41
N ARG A 72 -13.28 3.17 5.29
CA ARG A 72 -13.51 4.27 6.25
C ARG A 72 -13.84 3.78 7.66
N VAL A 73 -14.54 2.66 7.81
CA VAL A 73 -14.88 2.09 9.13
C VAL A 73 -13.60 1.63 9.84
N ILE A 74 -12.69 0.99 9.11
CA ILE A 74 -11.39 0.56 9.65
C ILE A 74 -10.53 1.78 9.97
N GLY A 75 -10.50 2.77 9.07
CA GLY A 75 -9.77 4.02 9.29
C GLY A 75 -10.22 4.75 10.55
N GLU A 76 -11.52 4.78 10.84
CA GLU A 76 -12.04 5.35 12.08
C GLU A 76 -11.53 4.59 13.33
N ARG A 77 -11.49 3.25 13.29
CA ARG A 77 -10.99 2.46 14.42
C ARG A 77 -9.48 2.61 14.62
N LEU A 78 -8.71 2.66 13.53
CA LEU A 78 -7.27 2.92 13.59
C LEU A 78 -6.98 4.31 14.16
N LEU A 79 -7.70 5.33 13.69
CA LEU A 79 -7.57 6.70 14.22
C LEU A 79 -7.89 6.75 15.72
N GLN A 80 -9.00 6.14 16.15
CA GLN A 80 -9.38 6.08 17.56
C GLN A 80 -8.35 5.34 18.41
N ALA A 81 -7.76 4.26 17.89
CA ALA A 81 -6.72 3.51 18.60
C ALA A 81 -5.42 4.33 18.73
N LEU A 82 -4.97 4.95 17.64
CA LEU A 82 -3.78 5.81 17.62
C LEU A 82 -3.92 7.02 18.57
N GLN A 83 -5.12 7.61 18.64
CA GLN A 83 -5.45 8.70 19.56
C GLN A 83 -5.37 8.33 21.05
N LYS A 84 -5.71 7.08 21.38
CA LYS A 84 -5.65 6.56 22.77
C LYS A 84 -4.23 6.19 23.19
N GLY A 85 -3.42 5.81 22.22
CA GLY A 85 -2.04 5.39 22.42
C GLY A 85 -1.09 6.53 22.67
N SER A 86 0.18 6.28 22.35
CA SER A 86 1.28 7.23 22.56
C SER A 86 1.28 8.43 21.61
N PHE A 87 0.39 8.47 20.61
CA PHE A 87 0.38 9.50 19.57
C PHE A 87 -0.74 10.53 19.78
N LYS A 88 -0.36 11.74 20.21
CA LYS A 88 -1.26 12.89 20.19
C LYS A 88 -1.49 13.33 18.74
N THR A 89 -2.64 12.97 18.19
CA THR A 89 -2.93 13.03 16.74
C THR A 89 -3.78 14.24 16.31
N ALA A 90 -4.53 14.89 17.21
CA ALA A 90 -5.52 15.90 16.80
C ALA A 90 -4.90 17.12 16.08
N ASP A 91 -3.86 17.73 16.64
CA ASP A 91 -3.22 18.91 16.03
C ASP A 91 -2.11 18.55 15.03
N SER A 92 -1.66 17.30 15.02
CA SER A 92 -0.50 16.86 14.24
C SER A 92 -0.86 16.35 12.84
N LEU A 93 -2.11 15.93 12.59
CA LEU A 93 -2.52 15.44 11.26
C LEU A 93 -2.49 16.54 10.17
N PRO A 94 -3.08 17.74 10.35
CA PRO A 94 -2.98 18.79 9.33
C PRO A 94 -1.53 19.24 9.09
N GLN A 95 -0.72 19.29 10.15
CA GLN A 95 0.71 19.62 10.04
C GLN A 95 1.48 18.55 9.25
N LEU A 96 1.19 17.28 9.49
CA LEU A 96 1.76 16.18 8.72
C LEU A 96 1.35 16.25 7.25
N ALA A 97 0.10 16.60 6.96
CA ALA A 97 -0.37 16.79 5.58
C ALA A 97 0.41 17.90 4.87
N GLY A 98 0.62 19.03 5.55
CA GLY A 98 1.44 20.14 5.06
C GLY A 98 2.87 19.70 4.75
N ALA A 99 3.52 19.02 5.70
CA ALA A 99 4.89 18.51 5.57
C ALA A 99 5.04 17.51 4.41
N LEU A 100 4.10 16.57 4.27
CA LEU A 100 4.07 15.63 3.15
C LEU A 100 3.88 16.35 1.80
N SER A 101 3.00 17.35 1.74
CA SER A 101 2.80 18.14 0.52
C SER A 101 4.04 18.95 0.12
N ALA A 102 4.82 19.41 1.10
CA ALA A 102 6.07 20.14 0.89
C ALA A 102 7.26 19.23 0.57
N GLY A 103 7.12 17.90 0.78
CA GLY A 103 8.19 16.92 0.57
C GLY A 103 9.28 16.95 1.66
N THR A 104 9.02 17.56 2.81
CA THR A 104 10.00 17.70 3.90
C THR A 104 9.34 17.34 5.24
N LEU A 105 9.84 16.30 5.90
CA LEU A 105 9.34 15.80 7.18
C LEU A 105 10.37 16.04 8.29
N SER A 106 9.92 16.50 9.46
CA SER A 106 10.72 16.41 10.68
C SER A 106 10.78 14.97 11.20
N PRO A 107 11.73 14.61 12.07
CA PRO A 107 11.80 13.26 12.65
C PRO A 107 10.51 12.82 13.37
N ASP A 108 9.84 13.74 14.07
CA ASP A 108 8.58 13.45 14.76
C ASP A 108 7.43 13.22 13.76
N GLN A 109 7.42 13.97 12.65
CA GLN A 109 6.43 13.80 11.57
C GLN A 109 6.66 12.49 10.81
N GLU A 110 7.91 12.13 10.54
CA GLU A 110 8.26 10.84 9.95
C GLU A 110 7.84 9.69 10.86
N LYS A 111 8.11 9.78 12.16
CA LYS A 111 7.65 8.79 13.15
C LYS A 111 6.13 8.64 13.16
N LEU A 112 5.38 9.74 13.06
CA LEU A 112 3.93 9.71 12.97
C LEU A 112 3.45 9.08 11.66
N ALA A 113 4.06 9.42 10.53
CA ALA A 113 3.73 8.82 9.23
C ALA A 113 3.97 7.31 9.23
N LEU A 114 5.09 6.87 9.80
CA LEU A 114 5.41 5.44 9.97
C LEU A 114 4.41 4.74 10.88
N ALA A 115 3.97 5.37 11.98
CA ALA A 115 2.93 4.79 12.84
C ALA A 115 1.59 4.62 12.11
N ILE A 116 1.21 5.57 11.25
CA ILE A 116 0.00 5.45 10.41
C ILE A 116 0.16 4.28 9.42
N LEU A 117 1.32 4.18 8.75
CA LEU A 117 1.62 3.07 7.85
C LEU A 117 1.60 1.72 8.56
N GLU A 118 2.24 1.62 9.72
CA GLU A 118 2.29 0.42 10.54
C GLU A 118 0.88 -0.05 10.92
N ALA A 119 0.03 0.88 11.38
CA ALA A 119 -1.36 0.60 11.74
C ALA A 119 -2.16 0.01 10.57
N TRP A 120 -2.00 0.54 9.36
CA TRP A 120 -2.68 0.03 8.16
C TRP A 120 -2.13 -1.29 7.66
N TYR A 121 -0.80 -1.43 7.62
CA TYR A 121 -0.16 -2.63 7.07
C TYR A 121 -0.28 -3.83 8.00
N LEU A 122 -0.19 -3.63 9.31
CA LEU A 122 -0.29 -4.71 10.30
C LEU A 122 -1.72 -4.93 10.79
N GLY A 123 -2.58 -3.91 10.75
CA GLY A 123 -3.94 -3.97 11.32
C GLY A 123 -3.96 -3.98 12.85
N ILE A 124 -2.84 -3.60 13.49
CA ILE A 124 -2.63 -3.65 14.94
C ILE A 124 -2.15 -2.28 15.44
N VAL A 125 -2.64 -1.85 16.61
CA VAL A 125 -2.15 -0.66 17.32
C VAL A 125 -2.01 -1.02 18.80
N ASP A 126 -0.85 -0.74 19.40
CA ASP A 126 -0.55 -1.04 20.82
C ASP A 126 -0.95 -2.48 21.22
N ASN A 127 -0.57 -3.46 20.40
CA ASN A 127 -0.88 -4.89 20.56
C ASN A 127 -2.38 -5.27 20.51
N VAL A 128 -3.26 -4.34 20.14
CA VAL A 128 -4.69 -4.60 19.91
C VAL A 128 -4.93 -4.78 18.41
N VAL A 129 -5.54 -5.91 18.05
CA VAL A 129 -5.97 -6.16 16.67
C VAL A 129 -7.18 -5.29 16.34
N ILE A 130 -7.01 -4.39 15.39
CA ILE A 130 -8.08 -3.52 14.86
C ILE A 130 -8.76 -4.20 13.68
N THR A 131 -7.97 -4.82 12.81
CA THR A 131 -8.44 -5.70 11.74
C THR A 131 -7.40 -6.78 11.46
N TYR A 132 -7.84 -7.93 10.98
CA TYR A 132 -6.96 -9.02 10.57
C TYR A 132 -6.98 -9.22 9.06
N GLU A 133 -8.15 -9.49 8.49
CA GLU A 133 -8.32 -9.75 7.06
C GLU A 133 -7.93 -8.56 6.18
N GLU A 134 -8.23 -7.34 6.65
CA GLU A 134 -8.06 -6.11 5.87
C GLU A 134 -6.71 -5.42 6.13
N ALA A 135 -5.78 -6.08 6.84
CA ALA A 135 -4.43 -5.57 7.02
C ALA A 135 -3.71 -5.55 5.66
N LEU A 136 -3.19 -4.37 5.26
CA LEU A 136 -2.75 -4.15 3.88
C LEU A 136 -1.59 -5.07 3.47
N MET A 137 -0.77 -5.54 4.40
CA MET A 137 0.34 -6.45 4.10
C MET A 137 -0.14 -7.74 3.42
N PHE A 138 -1.34 -8.23 3.75
CA PHE A 138 -1.89 -9.44 3.13
C PHE A 138 -2.31 -9.19 1.68
N GLY A 139 -2.88 -8.02 1.40
CA GLY A 139 -3.25 -7.64 0.04
C GLY A 139 -2.05 -7.56 -0.92
N VAL A 140 -0.88 -7.15 -0.42
CA VAL A 140 0.35 -7.03 -1.23
C VAL A 140 0.80 -8.37 -1.81
N VAL A 141 0.60 -9.47 -1.09
CA VAL A 141 1.07 -10.82 -1.45
C VAL A 141 -0.06 -11.80 -1.78
N SER A 142 -1.29 -11.29 -1.93
CA SER A 142 -2.52 -12.09 -2.08
C SER A 142 -2.60 -12.96 -3.35
N ASP A 143 -1.73 -12.74 -4.32
CA ASP A 143 -1.60 -13.58 -5.51
C ASP A 143 -0.89 -14.92 -5.24
N THR A 144 -0.12 -14.98 -4.16
CA THR A 144 0.75 -16.11 -3.83
C THR A 144 0.48 -16.66 -2.44
N LEU A 145 0.37 -15.79 -1.44
CA LEU A 145 0.23 -16.14 -0.04
C LEU A 145 -1.21 -15.97 0.42
N VAL A 146 -1.63 -16.89 1.28
CA VAL A 146 -2.92 -16.82 1.97
C VAL A 146 -2.75 -16.23 3.36
N ILE A 147 -3.80 -15.56 3.83
CA ILE A 147 -3.90 -15.17 5.24
C ILE A 147 -3.97 -16.46 6.07
N ARG A 148 -3.17 -16.57 7.12
CA ARG A 148 -3.25 -17.76 8.00
C ARG A 148 -4.66 -17.88 8.57
N SER A 149 -5.13 -19.10 8.76
CA SER A 149 -6.52 -19.49 9.08
C SER A 149 -7.56 -19.35 7.94
N TYR A 150 -7.20 -18.78 6.79
CA TYR A 150 -8.06 -18.74 5.60
C TYR A 150 -7.62 -19.79 4.58
N CYS A 151 -8.50 -20.73 4.26
CA CYS A 151 -8.22 -21.75 3.25
C CYS A 151 -8.28 -21.12 1.84
N PRO A 152 -7.33 -21.45 0.96
CA PRO A 152 -7.46 -21.13 -0.46
C PRO A 152 -8.62 -21.92 -1.07
N ASN A 153 -9.14 -21.43 -2.20
CA ASN A 153 -10.19 -22.13 -2.94
C ASN A 153 -9.70 -23.42 -3.64
N LYS A 154 -8.39 -23.71 -3.64
CA LYS A 154 -7.81 -24.92 -4.23
C LYS A 154 -6.62 -25.44 -3.39
N PRO A 155 -6.59 -26.72 -3.01
CA PRO A 155 -5.44 -27.33 -2.36
C PRO A 155 -4.26 -27.52 -3.34
N GLY A 156 -3.05 -27.64 -2.81
CA GLY A 156 -1.85 -27.92 -3.61
C GLY A 156 -1.25 -26.72 -4.35
N PHE A 157 -1.82 -25.52 -4.19
CA PHE A 157 -1.35 -24.29 -4.85
C PHE A 157 0.12 -23.93 -4.53
N TRP A 158 0.63 -24.40 -3.38
CA TRP A 158 1.99 -24.15 -2.92
C TRP A 158 3.09 -24.92 -3.70
N ALA A 159 2.72 -25.88 -4.54
CA ALA A 159 3.70 -26.65 -5.32
C ALA A 159 4.25 -25.86 -6.51
N ASP A 160 3.50 -24.89 -7.02
CA ASP A 160 3.89 -24.07 -8.16
C ASP A 160 4.84 -22.95 -7.71
N LYS A 161 5.84 -22.63 -8.55
CA LYS A 161 6.74 -21.49 -8.30
C LYS A 161 5.95 -20.17 -8.47
N PRO A 162 6.00 -19.25 -7.49
CA PRO A 162 5.38 -17.94 -7.64
C PRO A 162 5.94 -17.18 -8.85
N ILE A 163 5.07 -16.47 -9.56
CA ILE A 163 5.43 -15.61 -10.68
C ILE A 163 5.54 -14.19 -10.17
N GLU A 164 6.66 -13.52 -10.44
CA GLU A 164 6.84 -12.12 -10.06
C GLU A 164 5.89 -11.22 -10.87
N ARG A 165 5.13 -10.39 -10.15
CA ARG A 165 4.26 -9.38 -10.77
C ARG A 165 5.14 -8.26 -11.31
N GLN A 166 5.10 -8.01 -12.62
CA GLN A 166 5.75 -6.83 -13.21
C GLN A 166 5.03 -5.56 -12.74
N ALA A 167 5.81 -4.58 -12.26
CA ALA A 167 5.34 -3.30 -11.73
C ALA A 167 4.88 -2.34 -12.82
#